data_AF-A0A182RQH8-F1
#
_entry.id   AF-A0A182RQH8-F1
#
_cell.length_a   1.000
_cell.length_b   1.000
_cell.length_c   1.000
_cell.angle_alpha   90.00
_cell.angle_beta   90.00
_cell.angle_gamma   90.00
#
_symmetry.space_group_name_H-M   'P 1'
#
loop_
_entity.id
_entity.type
_entity.pdbx_description
1 polymer ?
#
loop_
_entity_poly.entity_id
_entity_poly.type
_entity_poly.pdbx_seq_one_letter_code
_entity_poly.pdbx_strand_id
1 'polypeptide(L)'
;MHLYGKLCSLVLVLVWCNVAFAAVAPNIQVCPTNEEFTFGYECQATCAMRTCTITDSSPTREGCTCKLGYIREFDKGSCIRNSKCTF
;
A
#
# COMPACT_ATOMS: atom_id res chain seq x y z
N MET A 1 56.97 -2.77 -1.91
CA MET A 1 56.08 -1.95 -1.05
C MET A 1 54.83 -1.45 -1.81
N HIS A 2 54.21 -2.24 -2.70
CA HIS A 2 53.10 -1.77 -3.58
C HIS A 2 51.79 -2.58 -3.45
N LEU A 3 51.67 -3.47 -2.45
CA LEU A 3 50.45 -4.26 -2.26
C LEU A 3 49.43 -3.58 -1.32
N TYR A 4 49.92 -2.83 -0.32
CA TYR A 4 49.07 -2.14 0.66
C TYR A 4 48.32 -0.92 0.09
N GLY A 5 48.90 -0.20 -0.87
CA GLY A 5 48.26 0.99 -1.48
C GLY A 5 47.02 0.66 -2.32
N LYS A 6 47.04 -0.47 -3.05
CA LYS A 6 45.90 -0.91 -3.88
C LYS A 6 44.72 -1.39 -3.04
N LEU A 7 45.00 -2.06 -1.91
CA LEU A 7 43.98 -2.51 -0.96
C LEU A 7 43.32 -1.34 -0.24
N CYS A 8 44.09 -0.30 0.13
CA CYS A 8 43.56 0.90 0.77
C CYS A 8 42.62 1.70 -0.16
N SER A 9 42.97 1.84 -1.45
CA SER A 9 42.09 2.47 -2.45
C SER A 9 40.81 1.67 -2.71
N LEU A 10 40.86 0.34 -2.73
CA LEU A 10 39.67 -0.52 -2.87
C LEU A 10 38.71 -0.39 -1.68
N VAL A 11 39.24 -0.29 -0.46
CA VAL A 11 38.43 -0.09 0.76
C VAL A 11 37.72 1.27 0.73
N LEU A 12 38.39 2.33 0.29
CA LEU A 12 37.78 3.67 0.19
C LEU A 12 36.66 3.74 -0.87
N VAL A 13 36.82 3.06 -2.01
CA VAL A 13 35.79 2.96 -3.06
C VAL A 13 34.57 2.17 -2.57
N LEU A 14 34.80 1.08 -1.83
CA LEU A 14 33.71 0.27 -1.25
C LEU A 14 32.95 1.02 -0.15
N VAL A 15 33.65 1.82 0.67
CA VAL A 15 33.00 2.66 1.69
C VAL A 15 32.13 3.74 1.04
N TRP A 16 32.56 4.35 -0.07
CA TRP A 16 31.74 5.35 -0.81
C TRP A 16 30.55 4.75 -1.58
N CYS A 17 30.67 3.54 -2.16
CA CYS A 17 29.54 2.87 -2.82
C CYS A 17 28.40 2.53 -1.86
N ASN A 18 28.70 2.24 -0.58
CA ASN A 18 27.68 1.94 0.42
C ASN A 18 26.87 3.17 0.86
N VAL A 19 27.37 4.40 0.65
CA VAL A 19 26.66 5.62 1.08
C VAL A 19 25.61 6.08 0.06
N ALA A 20 25.70 5.65 -1.20
CA ALA A 20 24.78 6.09 -2.26
C ALA A 20 23.51 5.23 -2.42
N PHE A 21 23.42 4.07 -1.76
CA PHE A 21 22.30 3.12 -1.92
C PHE A 21 21.30 3.11 -0.76
N ALA A 22 21.45 4.00 0.21
CA ALA A 22 20.42 4.22 1.21
C ALA A 22 19.60 5.46 0.83
N ALA A 23 18.30 5.26 0.59
CA ALA A 23 17.21 6.26 0.67
C ALA A 23 16.45 6.62 -0.62
N VAL A 24 16.12 5.65 -1.48
CA VAL A 24 14.86 5.73 -2.24
C VAL A 24 14.11 4.41 -2.11
N ALA A 25 13.62 4.10 -0.89
CA ALA A 25 12.58 3.10 -0.76
C ALA A 25 11.33 3.69 -1.44
N PRO A 26 10.81 3.11 -2.53
CA PRO A 26 9.56 3.57 -3.10
C PRO A 26 8.48 3.54 -1.99
N ASN A 27 7.69 4.61 -1.88
CA ASN A 27 6.52 4.63 -1.02
C ASN A 27 5.47 3.68 -1.66
N ILE A 28 5.67 2.38 -1.49
CA ILE A 28 4.74 1.37 -1.96
C ILE A 28 3.57 1.42 -0.99
N GLN A 29 2.42 1.92 -1.46
CA GLN A 29 1.21 1.89 -0.67
C GLN A 29 0.73 0.44 -0.54
N VAL A 30 1.03 -0.17 0.61
CA VAL A 30 0.61 -1.53 0.93
C VAL A 30 -0.77 -1.49 1.56
N CYS A 31 -1.75 -2.10 0.88
CA CYS A 31 -3.09 -2.25 1.43
C CYS A 31 -3.20 -3.44 2.39
N PRO A 32 -4.11 -3.38 3.37
CA PRO A 32 -4.43 -4.50 4.25
C PRO A 32 -4.90 -5.76 3.50
N THR A 33 -5.01 -6.87 4.24
CA THR A 33 -5.54 -8.13 3.68
C THR A 33 -6.94 -7.92 3.09
N ASN A 34 -7.16 -8.51 1.91
CA ASN A 34 -8.40 -8.40 1.12
C ASN A 34 -8.73 -6.99 0.62
N GLU A 35 -7.77 -6.07 0.67
CA GLU A 35 -7.88 -4.74 0.09
C GLU A 35 -6.93 -4.58 -1.10
N GLU A 36 -7.29 -3.70 -2.02
CA GLU A 36 -6.46 -3.29 -3.15
C GLU A 36 -6.45 -1.77 -3.27
N PHE A 37 -5.34 -1.21 -3.75
CA PHE A 37 -5.21 0.23 -3.94
C PHE A 37 -5.94 0.63 -5.22
N THR A 38 -6.91 1.54 -5.11
CA THR A 38 -7.72 1.98 -6.25
C THR A 38 -7.98 3.48 -6.18
N PHE A 39 -8.24 4.09 -7.34
CA PHE A 39 -8.88 5.40 -7.46
C PHE A 39 -10.38 5.20 -7.68
N GLY A 40 -11.22 5.73 -6.79
CA GLY A 40 -12.67 5.53 -6.90
C GLY A 40 -13.47 6.41 -5.95
N TYR A 41 -14.79 6.17 -5.87
CA TYR A 41 -15.64 6.91 -4.94
C TYR A 41 -15.29 6.62 -3.48
N GLU A 42 -15.41 7.63 -2.62
CA GLU A 42 -15.13 7.45 -1.18
C GLU A 42 -16.12 6.50 -0.50
N CYS A 43 -17.36 6.44 -1.02
CA CYS A 43 -18.39 5.58 -0.47
C CYS A 43 -18.03 4.11 -0.69
N GLN A 44 -17.94 3.36 0.41
CA GLN A 44 -17.73 1.92 0.40
C GLN A 44 -18.90 1.25 1.11
N ALA A 45 -19.50 0.26 0.44
CA ALA A 45 -20.53 -0.56 1.05
C ALA A 45 -19.97 -1.31 2.26
N THR A 46 -20.78 -1.39 3.32
CA THR A 46 -20.53 -2.21 4.49
C THR A 46 -21.52 -3.35 4.55
N CYS A 47 -21.30 -4.33 5.43
CA CYS A 47 -22.30 -5.38 5.66
C CYS A 47 -23.68 -4.80 6.07
N ALA A 48 -23.72 -3.70 6.83
CA ALA A 48 -24.95 -3.04 7.30
C ALA A 48 -25.57 -2.14 6.23
N MET A 49 -24.71 -1.50 5.42
CA MET A 49 -25.12 -0.58 4.37
C MET A 49 -24.56 -1.06 3.03
N ARG A 50 -25.32 -1.94 2.39
CA ARG A 50 -24.88 -2.62 1.16
C ARG A 50 -24.92 -1.74 -0.08
N THR A 51 -25.57 -0.59 0.02
CA THR A 51 -25.80 0.35 -1.08
C THR A 51 -25.16 1.69 -0.78
N CYS A 52 -24.47 2.23 -1.77
CA CYS A 52 -23.95 3.59 -1.81
C CYS A 52 -24.67 4.33 -2.94
N THR A 53 -25.27 5.47 -2.65
CA THR A 53 -25.77 6.35 -3.71
C THR A 53 -24.60 7.16 -4.24
N ILE A 54 -24.21 6.89 -5.48
CA ILE A 54 -23.17 7.62 -6.19
C ILE A 54 -23.85 8.60 -7.16
N THR A 55 -23.45 9.85 -7.09
CA THR A 55 -23.89 10.97 -7.95
C THR A 55 -22.67 11.58 -8.64
N ASP A 56 -22.88 12.41 -9.65
CA ASP A 56 -21.80 13.14 -10.34
C ASP A 56 -21.01 14.07 -9.40
N SER A 57 -21.63 14.48 -8.28
CA SER A 57 -21.01 15.29 -7.23
C SER A 57 -20.35 14.49 -6.11
N SER A 58 -20.36 13.15 -6.20
CA SER A 58 -19.80 12.30 -5.14
C SER A 58 -18.28 12.40 -5.09
N PRO A 59 -17.68 12.50 -3.89
CA PRO A 59 -16.23 12.61 -3.76
C PRO A 59 -15.54 11.31 -4.19
N THR A 60 -14.38 11.48 -4.82
CA THR A 60 -13.46 10.39 -5.16
C THR A 60 -12.18 10.53 -4.35
N ARG A 61 -11.53 9.39 -4.08
CA ARG A 61 -10.24 9.34 -3.40
C ARG A 61 -9.38 8.20 -3.94
N GLU A 62 -8.08 8.36 -3.73
CA GLU A 62 -7.11 7.28 -3.80
C GLU A 62 -7.01 6.59 -2.44
N GLY A 63 -7.09 5.26 -2.43
CA GLY A 63 -6.97 4.53 -1.19
C GLY A 63 -7.24 3.04 -1.34
N CYS A 64 -7.17 2.34 -0.21
CA CYS A 64 -7.43 0.92 -0.15
C CYS A 64 -8.95 0.64 -0.11
N THR A 65 -9.40 -0.23 -1.00
CA THR A 65 -10.80 -0.62 -1.15
C THR A 65 -10.91 -2.14 -1.11
N CYS A 66 -12.06 -2.68 -0.70
CA CYS A 66 -12.23 -4.13 -0.64
C CYS A 66 -12.15 -4.72 -2.04
N LYS A 67 -11.34 -5.77 -2.21
CA LYS A 67 -11.27 -6.54 -3.46
C LYS A 67 -12.65 -7.08 -3.85
N LEU A 68 -12.83 -7.37 -5.13
CA LEU A 68 -14.06 -8.01 -5.62
C LEU A 68 -14.43 -9.27 -4.82
N GLY A 69 -15.68 -9.36 -4.37
CA GLY A 69 -16.19 -10.46 -3.54
C GLY A 69 -15.99 -10.27 -2.03
N TYR A 70 -15.28 -9.22 -1.62
CA TYR A 70 -15.15 -8.78 -0.23
C TYR A 70 -15.99 -7.53 0.03
N ILE A 71 -16.34 -7.31 1.30
CA ILE A 71 -17.11 -6.17 1.76
C ILE A 71 -16.58 -5.72 3.12
N ARG A 72 -16.65 -4.42 3.40
CA ARG A 72 -16.16 -3.90 4.67
C ARG A 72 -17.14 -4.28 5.78
N GLU A 73 -16.65 -4.84 6.88
CA GLU A 73 -17.54 -5.29 7.96
C GLU A 73 -18.33 -4.09 8.54
N PHE A 74 -17.64 -3.04 8.94
CA PHE A 74 -18.19 -1.76 9.39
C PHE A 74 -17.33 -0.62 8.85
N ASP A 75 -17.74 0.64 9.04
CA ASP A 75 -16.94 1.79 8.57
C ASP A 75 -15.51 1.73 9.12
N LYS A 76 -14.51 1.81 8.24
CA LYS A 76 -13.07 1.62 8.55
C LYS A 76 -12.68 0.26 9.15
N GLY A 77 -13.59 -0.72 9.20
CA GLY A 77 -13.33 -2.10 9.61
C GLY A 77 -12.61 -2.91 8.54
N SER A 78 -12.37 -4.20 8.77
CA SER A 78 -11.69 -5.06 7.79
C SER A 78 -12.60 -5.48 6.63
N CYS A 79 -11.99 -5.79 5.47
CA CYS A 79 -12.69 -6.42 4.36
C CYS A 79 -12.82 -7.94 4.58
N ILE A 80 -14.05 -8.41 4.72
CA ILE A 80 -14.40 -9.82 4.90
C ILE A 80 -15.08 -10.36 3.66
N ARG A 81 -15.11 -11.69 3.49
CA ARG A 81 -15.90 -12.29 2.41
C ARG A 81 -17.35 -11.89 2.58
N ASN A 82 -17.99 -11.51 1.49
CA ASN A 82 -19.38 -11.05 1.52
C ASN A 82 -20.34 -12.05 2.21
N SER A 83 -20.15 -13.35 1.97
CA SER A 83 -20.92 -14.42 2.61
C SER A 83 -20.76 -14.55 4.13
N LYS A 84 -19.85 -13.79 4.75
CA LYS A 84 -19.63 -13.76 6.20
C LYS A 84 -20.33 -12.60 6.91
N CYS A 85 -21.06 -11.73 6.20
CA CYS A 85 -21.89 -10.72 6.86
C CYS A 85 -22.99 -11.42 7.69
N THR A 86 -23.19 -10.97 8.93
CA THR A 86 -24.14 -11.57 9.89
C THR A 86 -25.35 -10.69 10.22
N PHE A 87 -25.51 -9.56 9.52
CA PHE A 87 -26.47 -8.50 9.80
C PHE A 87 -27.06 -7.91 8.52
#